data_AF-A0A5C5XGI3-F1
#
_entry.id   AF-A0A5C5XGI3-F1
#
_cell.length_a   1.000
_cell.length_b   1.000
_cell.length_c   1.000
_cell.angle_alpha   90.00
_cell.angle_beta   90.00
_cell.angle_gamma   90.00
#
_symmetry.space_group_name_H-M   'P 1'
#
loop_
_entity.id
_entity.type
_entity.pdbx_description
1 polymer ?
#
loop_
_entity_poly.entity_id
_entity_poly.type
_entity_poly.pdbx_seq_one_letter_code
_entity_poly.pdbx_strand_id
1 'polypeptide(L)'
;MAMRIMLQECIQKMNLSRLQMIVAIAVIYLSLPACTFAAEEKETENKVTMVIIGADRLLEDIEYMVNDLASRNKIWKEKVEENIELFLEGIDRKQPVRIDVFFDEKNGEFYRPFFPITDVKDFRNNVDAFGVTNKPISRDVYSLAGAFVGFMKIANDYALFAPEDQRASIDPNVPEIHAPIEPLKKADYDAGIIINHDKAGLEDRRKSMAAVRKNIISGIKKKSTESVEEFDFRKLLAVNRIDNFERLFSEVKHLEAGWITDASKKNGLGTLNISGIEGTDLAGTIAAIPDLKTSYHTIPETKDFVATGRMLFPISAANQEQIKATIQAYQPVASIRIDRKEDLNDKQKKAAKDAIAKLIPILEDGLTLGSIDGFVEFRRIDQEKSDSLHDMVAGMNAKSGRDIEEVIKMLPEIRDTYKTKMDTATVGDFHFHEFVLEDNVPPMFKSLFGSPCHFHIATSEKMVLFSIGENSKPWLEEMVDLVSKTKEQKAPENFFTFKGHFGPFAKALSARNPGENFVELRKAIIEAFSEKYTDDFIEIYDKQADGEIQGTLTVEPGLLRLLGILVANFADENL
;
A
#
# COMPACT_ATOMS: atom_id res chain seq x y z
N MET A 1 -12.93 3.82 39.95
CA MET A 1 -12.96 2.48 39.30
C MET A 1 -13.74 2.53 37.98
N ALA A 2 -14.96 3.06 37.93
CA ALA A 2 -15.71 3.26 36.66
C ALA A 2 -15.04 4.23 35.66
N MET A 3 -14.40 5.30 36.12
CA MET A 3 -13.67 6.24 35.25
C MET A 3 -12.35 5.68 34.70
N ARG A 4 -11.72 4.73 35.42
CA ARG A 4 -10.51 4.01 34.97
C ARG A 4 -10.85 2.97 33.90
N ILE A 5 -12.03 2.35 34.00
CA ILE A 5 -12.59 1.45 32.98
C ILE A 5 -13.04 2.25 31.75
N MET A 6 -13.60 3.45 31.92
CA MET A 6 -13.96 4.33 30.80
C MET A 6 -12.74 4.91 30.05
N LEU A 7 -11.66 5.24 30.77
CA LEU A 7 -10.38 5.67 30.16
C LEU A 7 -9.62 4.50 29.53
N GLN A 8 -9.62 3.31 30.15
CA GLN A 8 -9.08 2.11 29.52
C GLN A 8 -9.90 1.68 28.30
N GLU A 9 -11.23 1.85 28.32
CA GLU A 9 -12.07 1.62 27.15
C GLU A 9 -11.89 2.71 26.10
N CYS A 10 -11.64 3.98 26.44
CA CYS A 10 -11.28 5.01 25.46
C CYS A 10 -9.92 4.73 24.83
N ILE A 11 -8.91 4.33 25.61
CA ILE A 11 -7.56 3.99 25.10
C ILE A 11 -7.58 2.66 24.33
N GLN A 12 -8.40 1.68 24.72
CA GLN A 12 -8.64 0.44 23.95
C GLN A 12 -9.62 0.61 22.78
N LYS A 13 -10.46 1.64 22.72
CA LYS A 13 -11.31 1.98 21.56
C LYS A 13 -10.59 2.95 20.61
N MET A 14 -9.62 3.71 21.11
CA MET A 14 -8.53 4.35 20.37
C MET A 14 -7.48 3.33 19.87
N ASN A 15 -7.83 2.03 19.84
CA ASN A 15 -7.08 0.98 19.17
C ASN A 15 -6.91 1.34 17.68
N LEU A 16 -5.74 1.89 17.37
CA LEU A 16 -4.78 1.36 16.41
C LEU A 16 -5.21 1.17 14.94
N SER A 17 -6.41 1.62 14.57
CA SER A 17 -6.92 1.61 13.19
C SER A 17 -7.39 2.98 12.72
N ARG A 18 -7.45 3.97 13.63
CA ARG A 18 -8.06 5.28 13.37
C ARG A 18 -7.08 6.45 13.52
N LEU A 19 -6.10 6.37 14.43
CA LEU A 19 -4.95 7.30 14.46
C LEU A 19 -3.97 7.05 13.28
N GLN A 20 -3.97 5.83 12.74
CA GLN A 20 -3.20 5.47 11.53
C GLN A 20 -3.65 6.27 10.31
N MET A 21 -4.88 6.80 10.27
CA MET A 21 -5.48 7.40 9.08
C MET A 21 -4.95 8.81 8.75
N ILE A 22 -4.43 9.54 9.73
CA ILE A 22 -3.88 10.90 9.54
C ILE A 22 -2.39 10.85 9.12
N VAL A 23 -1.71 9.71 9.34
CA VAL A 23 -0.34 9.42 8.87
C VAL A 23 -0.35 8.49 7.63
N ALA A 24 -1.53 7.99 7.22
CA ALA A 24 -1.71 6.85 6.32
C ALA A 24 -1.32 7.04 4.84
N ILE A 25 -1.00 8.23 4.33
CA ILE A 25 -0.67 8.37 2.90
C ILE A 25 0.82 8.52 2.59
N ALA A 26 1.65 8.78 3.60
CA ALA A 26 3.09 8.47 3.51
C ALA A 26 3.40 7.02 3.94
N VAL A 27 2.42 6.30 4.51
CA VAL A 27 2.56 4.96 5.12
C VAL A 27 1.63 3.94 4.46
N ILE A 28 1.54 3.92 3.13
CA ILE A 28 0.73 2.91 2.40
C ILE A 28 1.35 1.49 2.43
N TYR A 29 2.50 1.27 3.10
CA TYR A 29 2.99 -0.10 3.32
C TYR A 29 3.38 -0.55 4.74
N LEU A 30 3.43 0.30 5.77
CA LEU A 30 4.00 -0.13 7.06
C LEU A 30 3.42 0.55 8.30
N SER A 31 2.34 0.00 8.88
CA SER A 31 2.05 0.27 10.29
C SER A 31 1.40 -0.95 10.97
N LEU A 32 2.15 -1.55 11.89
CA LEU A 32 1.76 -2.65 12.78
C LEU A 32 1.60 -2.11 14.23
N PRO A 33 1.05 -2.90 15.18
CA PRO A 33 0.75 -2.44 16.55
C PRO A 33 1.94 -2.30 17.48
N ALA A 34 1.91 -1.24 18.31
CA ALA A 34 2.83 -1.01 19.42
C ALA A 34 2.61 -1.96 20.62
N CYS A 35 3.72 -2.41 21.23
CA CYS A 35 3.86 -2.93 22.60
C CYS A 35 5.30 -2.67 23.11
N THR A 36 5.49 -2.49 24.42
CA THR A 36 6.65 -1.86 25.11
C THR A 36 7.71 -2.79 25.76
N PHE A 37 8.95 -2.28 25.87
CA PHE A 37 10.05 -2.40 26.90
C PHE A 37 11.50 -2.62 26.38
N ALA A 38 12.49 -3.08 27.18
CA ALA A 38 13.96 -2.83 27.08
C ALA A 38 14.94 -3.77 26.28
N ALA A 39 15.86 -3.23 25.46
CA ALA A 39 17.27 -2.95 25.86
C ALA A 39 18.28 -2.85 24.69
N GLU A 40 19.06 -1.76 24.74
CA GLU A 40 20.51 -1.59 24.48
C GLU A 40 21.18 -2.32 23.29
N GLU A 41 21.30 -1.61 22.16
CA GLU A 41 22.38 -1.81 21.18
C GLU A 41 22.69 -0.48 20.46
N LYS A 42 23.92 -0.30 19.99
CA LYS A 42 24.48 0.97 19.46
C LYS A 42 23.46 1.76 18.62
N GLU A 43 23.13 2.96 19.10
CA GLU A 43 22.06 3.87 18.61
C GLU A 43 22.12 4.27 17.11
N THR A 44 23.14 3.85 16.36
CA THR A 44 23.40 4.33 15.01
C THR A 44 22.84 3.46 13.88
N GLU A 45 22.48 2.18 14.09
CA GLU A 45 22.40 1.21 12.98
C GLU A 45 21.05 0.49 12.74
N ASN A 46 20.05 0.63 13.64
CA ASN A 46 18.77 -0.11 13.57
C ASN A 46 17.53 0.80 13.73
N LYS A 47 17.36 1.81 12.86
CA LYS A 47 16.25 2.76 12.99
C LYS A 47 15.66 3.24 11.66
N VAL A 48 14.38 3.61 11.72
CA VAL A 48 13.69 4.39 10.69
C VAL A 48 13.54 5.81 11.21
N THR A 49 13.96 6.81 10.43
CA THR A 49 13.77 8.22 10.79
C THR A 49 12.62 8.78 9.97
N MET A 50 11.62 9.35 10.63
CA MET A 50 10.47 10.01 10.02
C MET A 50 10.52 11.50 10.35
N VAL A 51 10.06 12.35 9.44
CA VAL A 51 9.99 13.80 9.62
C VAL A 51 8.66 14.37 9.17
N ILE A 52 8.20 15.39 9.87
CA ILE A 52 7.20 16.37 9.42
C ILE A 52 7.91 17.71 9.47
N ILE A 53 7.97 18.44 8.36
CA ILE A 53 8.92 19.55 8.18
C ILE A 53 8.60 20.79 9.04
N GLY A 54 7.34 20.96 9.44
CA GLY A 54 6.89 22.02 10.33
C GLY A 54 5.36 21.98 10.52
N ALA A 55 4.90 22.42 11.69
CA ALA A 55 3.48 22.43 12.02
C ALA A 55 2.68 23.44 11.19
N ASP A 56 3.25 24.62 10.88
CA ASP A 56 2.59 25.63 10.04
C ASP A 56 2.26 25.07 8.65
N ARG A 57 3.26 24.46 8.00
CA ARG A 57 3.09 23.86 6.68
C ARG A 57 2.12 22.68 6.70
N LEU A 58 2.21 21.82 7.73
CA LEU A 58 1.25 20.74 7.91
C LEU A 58 -0.20 21.26 8.04
N LEU A 59 -0.40 22.34 8.81
CA LEU A 59 -1.72 22.95 8.95
C LEU A 59 -2.23 23.52 7.63
N GLU A 60 -1.38 24.20 6.86
CA GLU A 60 -1.72 24.69 5.51
C GLU A 60 -2.12 23.54 4.57
N ASP A 61 -1.38 22.43 4.58
CA ASP A 61 -1.65 21.26 3.75
C ASP A 61 -2.98 20.59 4.14
N ILE A 62 -3.21 20.39 5.44
CA ILE A 62 -4.47 19.80 5.94
C ILE A 62 -5.64 20.75 5.72
N GLU A 63 -5.47 22.07 5.86
CA GLU A 63 -6.50 23.05 5.52
C GLU A 63 -6.87 22.90 4.05
N TYR A 64 -5.90 22.91 3.14
CA TYR A 64 -6.16 22.74 1.72
C TYR A 64 -6.94 21.43 1.44
N MET A 65 -6.56 20.31 2.06
CA MET A 65 -7.25 19.04 1.89
C MET A 65 -8.68 19.04 2.48
N VAL A 66 -8.83 19.44 3.74
CA VAL A 66 -10.09 19.34 4.51
C VAL A 66 -11.05 20.48 4.16
N ASN A 67 -10.55 21.71 4.20
CA ASN A 67 -11.35 22.90 3.95
C ASN A 67 -11.58 23.10 2.45
N ASP A 68 -10.52 23.25 1.66
CA ASP A 68 -10.66 23.70 0.27
C ASP A 68 -11.15 22.58 -0.66
N LEU A 69 -10.53 21.40 -0.59
CA LEU A 69 -10.87 20.29 -1.47
C LEU A 69 -12.11 19.51 -1.01
N ALA A 70 -12.18 19.14 0.27
CA ALA A 70 -13.30 18.37 0.83
C ALA A 70 -14.50 19.22 1.27
N SER A 71 -14.37 20.56 1.23
CA SER A 71 -15.43 21.50 1.60
C SER A 71 -15.96 21.30 3.03
N ARG A 72 -15.08 20.96 3.98
CA ARG A 72 -15.41 20.69 5.39
C ARG A 72 -15.02 21.85 6.32
N ASN A 73 -15.22 23.11 5.90
CA ASN A 73 -14.80 24.31 6.66
C ASN A 73 -15.20 24.29 8.15
N LYS A 74 -16.43 23.85 8.45
CA LYS A 74 -16.92 23.77 9.83
C LYS A 74 -16.11 22.76 10.66
N ILE A 75 -15.92 21.56 10.15
CA ILE A 75 -15.14 20.50 10.82
C ILE A 75 -13.67 20.90 10.92
N TRP A 76 -13.13 21.55 9.87
CA TRP A 76 -11.79 22.12 9.91
C TRP A 76 -11.62 23.05 11.11
N LYS A 77 -12.41 24.12 11.19
CA LYS A 77 -12.28 25.14 12.25
C LYS A 77 -12.61 24.61 13.63
N GLU A 78 -13.77 23.96 13.78
CA GLU A 78 -14.30 23.58 15.10
C GLU A 78 -13.69 22.29 15.66
N LYS A 79 -12.95 21.52 14.85
CA LYS A 79 -12.40 20.23 15.28
C LYS A 79 -10.95 20.03 14.88
N VAL A 80 -10.61 20.07 13.59
CA VAL A 80 -9.28 19.68 13.12
C VAL A 80 -8.22 20.71 13.56
N GLU A 81 -8.40 21.97 13.18
CA GLU A 81 -7.49 23.08 13.49
C GLU A 81 -7.38 23.25 15.02
N GLU A 82 -8.53 23.40 15.70
CA GLU A 82 -8.58 23.55 17.15
C GLU A 82 -7.85 22.42 17.88
N ASN A 83 -8.01 21.15 17.48
CA ASN A 83 -7.31 20.04 18.14
C ASN A 83 -5.82 20.01 17.84
N ILE A 84 -5.39 20.30 16.61
CA ILE A 84 -3.95 20.35 16.30
C ILE A 84 -3.29 21.48 17.08
N GLU A 85 -3.92 22.65 17.15
CA GLU A 85 -3.42 23.83 17.89
C GLU A 85 -3.17 23.55 19.37
N LEU A 86 -3.97 22.69 20.02
CA LEU A 86 -3.71 22.26 21.40
C LEU A 86 -2.34 21.60 21.57
N PHE A 87 -1.81 20.92 20.56
CA PHE A 87 -0.50 20.27 20.64
C PHE A 87 0.67 21.21 20.34
N LEU A 88 0.41 22.44 19.90
CA LEU A 88 1.45 23.37 19.42
C LEU A 88 1.94 24.39 20.45
N GLU A 89 1.33 24.44 21.64
CA GLU A 89 1.81 25.32 22.71
C GLU A 89 3.25 24.95 23.12
N GLY A 90 4.15 25.94 23.04
CA GLY A 90 5.58 25.78 23.32
C GLY A 90 6.41 25.17 22.18
N ILE A 91 5.79 24.79 21.05
CA ILE A 91 6.46 24.19 19.87
C ILE A 91 6.98 25.29 18.92
N ASP A 92 8.17 25.08 18.32
CA ASP A 92 8.57 25.87 17.15
C ASP A 92 7.89 25.31 15.89
N ARG A 93 6.87 26.01 15.43
CA ARG A 93 6.00 25.59 14.33
C ARG A 93 6.70 25.56 12.97
N LYS A 94 7.89 26.17 12.86
CA LYS A 94 8.67 26.25 11.61
C LYS A 94 9.78 25.22 11.53
N GLN A 95 10.08 24.54 12.63
CA GLN A 95 11.12 23.53 12.69
C GLN A 95 10.50 22.13 12.54
N PRO A 96 11.27 21.16 12.02
CA PRO A 96 10.78 19.82 11.80
C PRO A 96 10.58 19.06 13.11
N VAL A 97 9.47 18.33 13.20
CA VAL A 97 9.28 17.24 14.16
C VAL A 97 9.90 15.99 13.58
N ARG A 98 10.74 15.32 14.36
CA ARG A 98 11.39 14.07 13.96
C ARG A 98 10.94 12.94 14.86
N ILE A 99 10.76 11.75 14.29
CA ILE A 99 10.45 10.53 15.03
C ILE A 99 11.44 9.47 14.58
N ASP A 100 12.29 9.02 15.51
CA ASP A 100 13.07 7.81 15.28
C ASP A 100 12.25 6.60 15.76
N VAL A 101 12.06 5.61 14.89
CA VAL A 101 11.49 4.30 15.21
C VAL A 101 12.63 3.31 15.33
N PHE A 102 12.72 2.65 16.47
CA PHE A 102 13.70 1.62 16.76
C PHE A 102 13.03 0.27 16.86
N PHE A 103 13.80 -0.77 16.56
CA PHE A 103 13.40 -2.15 16.76
C PHE A 103 14.42 -2.83 17.67
N ASP A 104 13.94 -3.59 18.64
CA ASP A 104 14.75 -4.38 19.56
C ASP A 104 14.17 -5.79 19.73
N GLU A 105 15.06 -6.75 19.97
CA GLU A 105 14.72 -8.17 20.04
C GLU A 105 13.75 -8.48 21.19
N LYS A 106 13.88 -7.77 22.31
CA LYS A 106 13.18 -8.16 23.54
C LYS A 106 11.75 -7.63 23.59
N ASN A 107 11.45 -6.55 22.88
CA ASN A 107 10.21 -5.79 23.12
C ASN A 107 9.57 -5.25 21.86
N GLY A 108 10.27 -5.32 20.73
CA GLY A 108 9.72 -4.96 19.44
C GLY A 108 10.06 -3.52 19.12
N GLU A 109 9.06 -2.69 18.89
CA GLU A 109 9.27 -1.32 18.42
C GLU A 109 9.17 -0.29 19.56
N PHE A 110 9.99 0.76 19.50
CA PHE A 110 9.80 1.95 20.31
C PHE A 110 10.07 3.23 19.54
N TYR A 111 9.52 4.32 20.02
CA TYR A 111 9.55 5.62 19.36
C TYR A 111 10.32 6.63 20.21
N ARG A 112 11.17 7.41 19.54
CA ARG A 112 11.86 8.56 20.13
C ARG A 112 11.49 9.80 19.32
N PRO A 113 10.44 10.53 19.73
CA PRO A 113 10.07 11.79 19.11
C PRO A 113 10.98 12.93 19.59
N PHE A 114 11.21 13.87 18.69
CA PHE A 114 11.98 15.09 18.85
C PHE A 114 11.05 16.25 18.47
N PHE A 115 10.63 17.02 19.47
CA PHE A 115 9.76 18.18 19.28
C PHE A 115 10.60 19.45 19.33
N PRO A 116 10.57 20.31 18.30
CA PRO A 116 11.24 21.59 18.38
C PRO A 116 10.45 22.51 19.31
N ILE A 117 11.13 23.26 20.17
CA ILE A 117 10.49 24.08 21.20
C ILE A 117 10.96 25.53 21.14
N THR A 118 10.04 26.45 21.43
CA THR A 118 10.33 27.89 21.57
C THR A 118 10.41 28.31 23.03
N ASP A 119 9.60 27.69 23.90
CA ASP A 119 9.58 27.95 25.33
C ASP A 119 9.42 26.63 26.12
N VAL A 120 10.40 26.35 26.99
CA VAL A 120 10.44 25.12 27.78
C VAL A 120 9.30 25.05 28.79
N LYS A 121 8.90 26.18 29.38
CA LYS A 121 7.86 26.20 30.41
C LYS A 121 6.50 25.94 29.78
N ASP A 122 6.19 26.61 28.69
CA ASP A 122 4.91 26.46 27.98
C ASP A 122 4.80 25.05 27.39
N PHE A 123 5.87 24.54 26.77
CA PHE A 123 5.91 23.15 26.30
C PHE A 123 5.66 22.14 27.43
N ARG A 124 6.29 22.33 28.60
CA ARG A 124 6.09 21.45 29.77
C ARG A 124 4.66 21.54 30.32
N ASN A 125 4.08 22.72 30.38
CA ASN A 125 2.69 22.89 30.80
C ASN A 125 1.75 22.18 29.82
N ASN A 126 2.04 22.25 28.53
CA ASN A 126 1.27 21.57 27.50
C ASN A 126 1.36 20.03 27.65
N VAL A 127 2.58 19.50 27.82
CA VAL A 127 2.80 18.07 28.11
C VAL A 127 2.04 17.61 29.37
N ASP A 128 2.05 18.42 30.44
CA ASP A 128 1.25 18.14 31.65
C ASP A 128 -0.27 18.15 31.36
N ALA A 129 -0.76 19.06 30.52
CA ALA A 129 -2.17 19.16 30.12
C ALA A 129 -2.67 17.89 29.41
N PHE A 130 -1.80 17.19 28.68
CA PHE A 130 -2.08 15.88 28.07
C PHE A 130 -1.94 14.69 29.03
N GLY A 131 -1.85 14.95 30.35
CA GLY A 131 -1.80 13.91 31.36
C GLY A 131 -0.43 13.23 31.49
N VAL A 132 0.64 13.88 31.01
CA VAL A 132 2.02 13.44 31.19
C VAL A 132 2.68 14.33 32.24
N THR A 133 2.64 13.88 33.50
CA THR A 133 3.33 14.59 34.58
C THR A 133 4.83 14.61 34.32
N ASN A 134 5.45 15.79 34.34
CA ASN A 134 6.88 15.91 34.13
C ASN A 134 7.59 16.55 35.35
N LYS A 135 8.53 15.81 35.95
CA LYS A 135 9.28 16.25 37.14
C LYS A 135 10.77 16.36 36.84
N PRO A 136 11.42 17.50 37.13
CA PRO A 136 12.86 17.65 36.91
C PRO A 136 13.62 16.67 37.80
N ILE A 137 14.56 15.93 37.21
CA ILE A 137 15.46 15.00 37.93
C ILE A 137 16.93 15.38 37.81
N SER A 138 17.29 16.16 36.78
CA SER A 138 18.58 16.84 36.65
C SER A 138 18.43 18.04 35.72
N ARG A 139 19.53 18.74 35.42
CA ARG A 139 19.50 19.87 34.49
C ARG A 139 19.00 19.41 33.11
N ASP A 140 17.91 20.03 32.67
CA ASP A 140 17.25 19.78 31.38
C ASP A 140 16.74 18.34 31.20
N VAL A 141 16.63 17.54 32.26
CA VAL A 141 16.08 16.17 32.21
C VAL A 141 14.91 16.03 33.17
N TYR A 142 13.82 15.44 32.68
CA TYR A 142 12.58 15.26 33.40
C TYR A 142 12.17 13.79 33.38
N SER A 143 11.72 13.26 34.52
CA SER A 143 10.97 12.00 34.56
C SER A 143 9.53 12.27 34.15
N LEU A 144 9.00 11.42 33.28
CA LEU A 144 7.63 11.44 32.79
C LEU A 144 6.81 10.29 33.40
N ALA A 145 5.56 10.56 33.76
CA ALA A 145 4.61 9.55 34.20
C ALA A 145 3.18 9.93 33.79
N GLY A 146 2.26 8.95 33.80
CA GLY A 146 0.86 9.16 33.40
C GLY A 146 0.60 8.54 32.03
N ALA A 147 0.16 9.36 31.07
CA ALA A 147 -0.11 8.91 29.70
C ALA A 147 1.15 8.43 28.95
N PHE A 148 2.32 8.96 29.33
CA PHE A 148 3.63 8.50 28.87
C PHE A 148 4.53 8.29 30.09
N VAL A 149 5.20 7.13 30.16
CA VAL A 149 6.11 6.77 31.26
C VAL A 149 7.52 6.67 30.69
N GLY A 150 8.42 7.50 31.20
CA GLY A 150 9.79 7.55 30.70
C GLY A 150 10.51 8.83 31.06
N PHE A 151 11.20 9.41 30.09
CA PHE A 151 12.08 10.54 30.29
C PHE A 151 11.93 11.55 29.15
N MET A 152 12.15 12.81 29.49
CA MET A 152 12.26 13.91 28.53
C MET A 152 13.57 14.65 28.74
N LYS A 153 14.29 14.93 27.66
CA LYS A 153 15.50 15.76 27.64
C LYS A 153 15.24 17.01 26.81
N ILE A 154 15.59 18.16 27.37
CA ILE A 154 15.65 19.41 26.62
C ILE A 154 17.09 19.63 26.17
N ALA A 155 17.29 19.86 24.87
CA ALA A 155 18.59 20.15 24.30
C ALA A 155 18.48 20.74 22.90
N ASN A 156 19.36 21.71 22.58
CA ASN A 156 19.46 22.33 21.26
C ASN A 156 18.10 22.79 20.71
N ASP A 157 17.28 23.41 21.56
CA ASP A 157 15.92 23.87 21.23
C ASP A 157 14.93 22.76 20.84
N TYR A 158 15.17 21.53 21.33
CA TYR A 158 14.27 20.40 21.18
C TYR A 158 13.97 19.70 22.51
N ALA A 159 12.80 19.08 22.59
CA ALA A 159 12.43 18.10 23.58
C ALA A 159 12.46 16.68 22.98
N LEU A 160 13.32 15.83 23.54
CA LEU A 160 13.45 14.41 23.19
C LEU A 160 12.74 13.56 24.23
N PHE A 161 11.94 12.60 23.79
CA PHE A 161 11.26 11.65 24.68
C PHE A 161 11.85 10.26 24.52
N ALA A 162 12.08 9.55 25.62
CA ALA A 162 12.41 8.13 25.59
C ALA A 162 11.58 7.36 26.62
N PRO A 163 11.17 6.12 26.31
CA PRO A 163 10.57 5.21 27.27
C PRO A 163 11.45 4.97 28.51
N GLU A 164 10.84 4.56 29.63
CA GLU A 164 11.52 4.33 30.92
C GLU A 164 12.70 3.36 30.83
N ASP A 165 12.54 2.32 30.03
CA ASP A 165 13.55 1.32 29.76
C ASP A 165 14.66 1.78 28.81
N GLN A 166 14.48 2.91 28.14
CA GLN A 166 15.43 3.50 27.19
C GLN A 166 16.13 4.72 27.78
N ARG A 167 16.27 4.80 29.11
CA ARG A 167 16.94 5.92 29.80
C ARG A 167 18.31 6.25 29.25
N ALA A 168 19.08 5.24 28.84
CA ALA A 168 20.42 5.42 28.27
C ALA A 168 20.41 6.25 26.97
N SER A 169 19.31 6.25 26.21
CA SER A 169 19.16 7.04 24.97
C SER A 169 18.99 8.56 25.21
N ILE A 170 19.01 8.99 26.47
CA ILE A 170 18.97 10.38 26.93
C ILE A 170 20.34 10.80 27.55
N ASP A 171 21.42 10.09 27.19
CA ASP A 171 22.82 10.38 27.59
C ASP A 171 23.19 11.88 27.41
N PRO A 172 24.10 12.46 28.24
CA PRO A 172 24.53 13.86 28.14
C PRO A 172 24.99 14.33 26.74
N ASN A 173 25.37 13.44 25.82
CA ASN A 173 25.64 13.79 24.43
C ASN A 173 24.38 13.64 23.57
N VAL A 174 23.69 14.76 23.36
CA VAL A 174 22.45 14.81 22.58
C VAL A 174 22.75 14.39 21.14
N PRO A 175 22.05 13.40 20.57
CA PRO A 175 22.22 13.02 19.18
C PRO A 175 22.03 14.23 18.25
N GLU A 176 22.80 14.31 17.17
CA GLU A 176 22.59 15.30 16.11
C GLU A 176 21.13 15.25 15.63
N ILE A 177 20.39 16.33 15.89
CA ILE A 177 18.94 16.39 15.67
C ILE A 177 18.66 16.58 14.18
N HIS A 178 19.43 17.47 13.54
CA HIS A 178 19.21 17.88 12.16
C HIS A 178 19.90 16.96 11.15
N ALA A 179 21.13 16.51 11.41
CA ALA A 179 21.92 15.76 10.42
C ALA A 179 21.17 14.56 9.79
N PRO A 180 20.42 13.74 10.55
CA PRO A 180 19.69 12.61 9.96
C PRO A 180 18.52 12.99 9.03
N ILE A 181 18.01 14.22 9.13
CA ILE A 181 16.87 14.71 8.34
C ILE A 181 17.26 15.76 7.29
N GLU A 182 18.54 16.16 7.22
CA GLU A 182 19.01 17.13 6.23
C GLU A 182 18.68 16.76 4.77
N PRO A 183 18.77 15.48 4.34
CA PRO A 183 18.34 15.10 2.98
C PRO A 183 16.86 15.43 2.73
N LEU A 184 15.99 15.08 3.68
CA LEU A 184 14.54 15.33 3.59
C LEU A 184 14.22 16.82 3.58
N LYS A 185 14.91 17.61 4.42
CA LYS A 185 14.78 19.08 4.43
C LYS A 185 15.24 19.71 3.12
N LYS A 186 16.37 19.24 2.57
CA LYS A 186 16.92 19.77 1.31
C LYS A 186 16.01 19.47 0.12
N ALA A 187 15.31 18.35 0.14
CA ALA A 187 14.30 17.99 -0.84
C ALA A 187 12.97 18.73 -0.67
N ASP A 188 12.83 19.52 0.41
CA ASP A 188 11.66 20.35 0.70
C ASP A 188 10.35 19.54 0.84
N TYR A 189 10.43 18.32 1.38
CA TYR A 189 9.26 17.49 1.67
C TYR A 189 8.43 18.04 2.82
N ASP A 190 7.10 17.89 2.79
CA ASP A 190 6.23 18.15 3.94
C ASP A 190 6.39 17.06 5.01
N ALA A 191 6.52 15.82 4.53
CA ALA A 191 6.73 14.63 5.33
C ALA A 191 7.67 13.67 4.59
N GLY A 192 8.47 12.93 5.35
CA GLY A 192 9.40 11.99 4.74
C GLY A 192 9.90 10.92 5.69
N ILE A 193 10.45 9.87 5.09
CA ILE A 193 11.05 8.71 5.76
C ILE A 193 12.46 8.54 5.20
N ILE A 194 13.42 8.32 6.07
CA ILE A 194 14.78 7.96 5.70
C ILE A 194 15.30 6.78 6.52
N ILE A 195 15.93 5.84 5.83
CA ILE A 195 16.65 4.71 6.40
C ILE A 195 18.05 4.71 5.80
N ASN A 196 19.05 4.62 6.67
CA ASN A 196 20.44 4.46 6.27
C ASN A 196 21.04 3.33 7.11
N HIS A 197 21.39 2.24 6.46
CA HIS A 197 21.99 1.09 7.10
C HIS A 197 23.30 0.73 6.43
N ASP A 198 24.19 0.15 7.21
CA ASP A 198 25.38 -0.51 6.72
C ASP A 198 25.24 -2.04 6.77
N LYS A 199 26.28 -2.71 6.27
CA LYS A 199 26.35 -4.17 6.25
C LYS A 199 26.58 -4.78 7.63
N ALA A 200 27.16 -4.05 8.59
CA ALA A 200 27.56 -4.59 9.88
C ALA A 200 26.35 -4.96 10.74
N GLY A 201 25.32 -4.10 10.76
CA GLY A 201 24.09 -4.33 11.55
C GLY A 201 23.05 -5.27 10.95
N LEU A 202 23.32 -5.92 9.80
CA LEU A 202 22.31 -6.67 9.05
C LEU A 202 21.67 -7.82 9.86
N GLU A 203 22.49 -8.61 10.55
CA GLU A 203 21.98 -9.73 11.36
C GLU A 203 21.22 -9.24 12.61
N ASP A 204 21.64 -8.13 13.20
CA ASP A 204 20.97 -7.58 14.39
C ASP A 204 19.63 -6.94 14.02
N ARG A 205 19.51 -6.31 12.84
CA ARG A 205 18.22 -5.87 12.30
C ARG A 205 17.25 -7.04 12.11
N ARG A 206 17.71 -8.18 11.58
CA ARG A 206 16.87 -9.38 11.45
C ARG A 206 16.38 -9.87 12.80
N LYS A 207 17.27 -9.97 13.80
CA LYS A 207 16.89 -10.37 15.17
C LYS A 207 15.93 -9.39 15.82
N SER A 208 16.12 -8.09 15.61
CA SER A 208 15.27 -7.04 16.20
C SER A 208 13.78 -7.16 15.83
N MET A 209 13.49 -7.76 14.67
CA MET A 209 12.12 -7.97 14.20
C MET A 209 11.42 -9.18 14.85
N ALA A 210 12.13 -9.99 15.65
CA ALA A 210 11.56 -11.19 16.27
C ALA A 210 10.40 -10.88 17.22
N ALA A 211 10.55 -9.88 18.10
CA ALA A 211 9.47 -9.46 18.99
C ALA A 211 8.30 -8.82 18.24
N VAL A 212 8.58 -7.97 17.22
CA VAL A 212 7.55 -7.38 16.35
C VAL A 212 6.71 -8.48 15.71
N ARG A 213 7.37 -9.44 15.06
CA ARG A 213 6.74 -10.62 14.44
C ARG A 213 5.87 -11.38 15.45
N LYS A 214 6.42 -11.70 16.63
CA LYS A 214 5.70 -12.42 17.69
C LYS A 214 4.44 -11.67 18.13
N ASN A 215 4.56 -10.37 18.38
CA ASN A 215 3.48 -9.52 18.86
C ASN A 215 2.35 -9.48 17.82
N ILE A 216 2.67 -9.22 16.55
CA ILE A 216 1.68 -9.16 15.47
C ILE A 216 0.97 -10.50 15.32
N ILE A 217 1.73 -11.59 15.19
CA ILE A 217 1.14 -12.92 14.98
C ILE A 217 0.26 -13.33 16.16
N SER A 218 0.64 -12.99 17.40
CA SER A 218 -0.16 -13.27 18.60
C SER A 218 -1.48 -12.51 18.66
N GLY A 219 -1.54 -11.33 18.03
CA GLY A 219 -2.76 -10.52 17.90
C GLY A 219 -3.77 -11.07 16.89
N ILE A 220 -3.33 -11.93 15.97
CA ILE A 220 -4.19 -12.49 14.92
C ILE A 220 -5.05 -13.62 15.51
N LYS A 221 -6.29 -13.28 15.88
CA LYS A 221 -7.27 -14.24 16.39
C LYS A 221 -8.21 -14.70 15.28
N LYS A 222 -8.59 -15.97 15.33
CA LYS A 222 -9.61 -16.56 14.44
C LYS A 222 -10.97 -15.91 14.73
N LYS A 223 -11.70 -15.52 13.68
CA LYS A 223 -13.08 -15.01 13.85
C LYS A 223 -14.04 -16.18 14.09
N SER A 224 -15.13 -15.94 14.81
CA SER A 224 -16.13 -16.99 15.11
C SER A 224 -16.76 -17.59 13.84
N THR A 225 -16.83 -16.82 12.76
CA THR A 225 -17.42 -17.22 11.47
C THR A 225 -16.41 -17.78 10.47
N GLU A 226 -15.13 -17.86 10.81
CA GLU A 226 -14.04 -18.24 9.91
C GLU A 226 -13.73 -19.74 10.02
N SER A 227 -13.39 -20.41 8.91
CA SER A 227 -12.87 -21.79 8.96
C SER A 227 -11.43 -21.83 9.51
N VAL A 228 -10.87 -23.02 9.73
CA VAL A 228 -9.45 -23.13 10.12
C VAL A 228 -8.55 -22.71 8.95
N GLU A 229 -8.87 -23.15 7.75
CA GLU A 229 -8.14 -22.88 6.51
C GLU A 229 -8.20 -21.40 6.14
N GLU A 230 -9.36 -20.75 6.32
CA GLU A 230 -9.49 -19.30 6.11
C GLU A 230 -8.64 -18.51 7.11
N PHE A 231 -8.62 -18.96 8.37
CA PHE A 231 -7.79 -18.36 9.41
C PHE A 231 -6.29 -18.54 9.12
N ASP A 232 -5.88 -19.75 8.76
CA ASP A 232 -4.48 -20.08 8.46
C ASP A 232 -4.00 -19.33 7.21
N PHE A 233 -4.83 -19.22 6.17
CA PHE A 233 -4.52 -18.40 5.00
C PHE A 233 -4.39 -16.92 5.37
N ARG A 234 -5.31 -16.36 6.16
CA ARG A 234 -5.21 -14.97 6.63
C ARG A 234 -3.96 -14.74 7.49
N LYS A 235 -3.60 -15.71 8.33
CA LYS A 235 -2.37 -15.69 9.13
C LYS A 235 -1.14 -15.75 8.24
N LEU A 236 -1.11 -16.61 7.23
CA LEU A 236 -0.05 -16.70 6.23
C LEU A 236 0.13 -15.37 5.50
N LEU A 237 -0.95 -14.74 5.02
CA LEU A 237 -0.87 -13.42 4.39
C LEU A 237 -0.28 -12.35 5.30
N ALA A 238 -0.59 -12.40 6.60
CA ALA A 238 -0.01 -11.48 7.57
C ALA A 238 1.47 -11.77 7.83
N VAL A 239 1.86 -13.04 7.98
CA VAL A 239 3.26 -13.48 8.11
C VAL A 239 4.06 -13.02 6.90
N ASN A 240 3.54 -13.24 5.69
CA ASN A 240 4.20 -12.84 4.46
C ASN A 240 4.48 -11.34 4.37
N ARG A 241 3.56 -10.50 4.87
CA ARG A 241 3.76 -9.04 4.93
C ARG A 241 4.87 -8.68 5.92
N ILE A 242 4.92 -9.35 7.07
CA ILE A 242 5.99 -9.16 8.07
C ILE A 242 7.33 -9.60 7.49
N ASP A 243 7.39 -10.75 6.80
CA ASP A 243 8.62 -11.24 6.15
C ASP A 243 9.16 -10.23 5.13
N ASN A 244 8.26 -9.69 4.30
CA ASN A 244 8.65 -8.69 3.29
C ASN A 244 9.12 -7.39 3.93
N PHE A 245 8.49 -6.96 5.03
CA PHE A 245 8.96 -5.80 5.77
C PHE A 245 10.31 -6.04 6.44
N GLU A 246 10.48 -7.15 7.15
CA GLU A 246 11.74 -7.51 7.81
C GLU A 246 12.89 -7.58 6.79
N ARG A 247 12.65 -8.20 5.63
CA ARG A 247 13.64 -8.25 4.55
C ARG A 247 13.95 -6.85 4.03
N LEU A 248 12.94 -6.04 3.72
CA LEU A 248 13.14 -4.65 3.30
C LEU A 248 13.96 -3.87 4.34
N PHE A 249 13.53 -3.87 5.61
CA PHE A 249 14.17 -3.13 6.68
C PHE A 249 15.61 -3.61 6.94
N SER A 250 15.86 -4.91 6.95
CA SER A 250 17.19 -5.45 7.24
C SER A 250 18.18 -5.29 6.07
N GLU A 251 17.69 -5.41 4.83
CA GLU A 251 18.53 -5.45 3.62
C GLU A 251 18.64 -4.11 2.89
N VAL A 252 17.81 -3.13 3.22
CA VAL A 252 17.93 -1.78 2.64
C VAL A 252 19.22 -1.13 3.11
N LYS A 253 19.98 -0.54 2.19
CA LYS A 253 21.16 0.30 2.47
C LYS A 253 20.75 1.75 2.64
N HIS A 254 19.93 2.22 1.70
CA HIS A 254 19.37 3.56 1.71
C HIS A 254 17.91 3.48 1.27
N LEU A 255 17.02 4.12 2.01
CA LEU A 255 15.66 4.45 1.61
C LEU A 255 15.43 5.91 1.91
N GLU A 256 14.98 6.66 0.93
CA GLU A 256 14.42 8.00 1.10
C GLU A 256 13.06 8.01 0.42
N ALA A 257 12.00 8.32 1.17
CA ALA A 257 10.67 8.52 0.62
C ALA A 257 10.12 9.84 1.13
N GLY A 258 9.61 10.68 0.24
CA GLY A 258 9.13 12.01 0.56
C GLY A 258 7.78 12.31 -0.05
N TRP A 259 7.04 13.23 0.58
CA TRP A 259 5.76 13.73 0.10
C TRP A 259 5.74 15.26 0.09
N ILE A 260 5.15 15.84 -0.96
CA ILE A 260 4.89 17.27 -1.12
C ILE A 260 3.43 17.45 -1.55
N THR A 261 2.75 18.37 -0.89
CA THR A 261 1.42 18.88 -1.19
C THR A 261 1.61 20.26 -1.81
N ASP A 262 1.38 20.39 -3.11
CA ASP A 262 1.50 21.67 -3.79
C ASP A 262 0.10 22.21 -4.07
N ALA A 263 -0.46 22.92 -3.09
CA ALA A 263 -1.78 23.55 -3.21
C ALA A 263 -1.85 24.54 -4.40
N SER A 264 -0.72 25.15 -4.77
CA SER A 264 -0.64 26.12 -5.87
C SER A 264 -0.76 25.45 -7.24
N LYS A 265 -0.09 24.30 -7.42
CA LYS A 265 -0.18 23.46 -8.63
C LYS A 265 -1.36 22.49 -8.58
N LYS A 266 -2.03 22.40 -7.44
CA LYS A 266 -3.13 21.48 -7.17
C LYS A 266 -2.73 20.03 -7.41
N ASN A 267 -1.61 19.59 -6.85
CA ASN A 267 -1.21 18.19 -6.92
C ASN A 267 -0.45 17.75 -5.67
N GLY A 268 -0.35 16.44 -5.49
CA GLY A 268 0.57 15.81 -4.56
C GLY A 268 1.70 15.12 -5.32
N LEU A 269 2.91 15.19 -4.78
CA LEU A 269 4.10 14.57 -5.33
C LEU A 269 4.77 13.69 -4.27
N GLY A 270 4.90 12.41 -4.57
CA GLY A 270 5.71 11.45 -3.83
C GLY A 270 6.99 11.12 -4.59
N THR A 271 8.07 10.92 -3.84
CA THR A 271 9.35 10.43 -4.37
C THR A 271 9.81 9.22 -3.55
N LEU A 272 10.58 8.34 -4.19
CA LEU A 272 11.19 7.17 -3.57
C LEU A 272 12.60 6.99 -4.14
N ASN A 273 13.60 6.79 -3.28
CA ASN A 273 14.92 6.29 -3.66
C ASN A 273 15.25 5.10 -2.77
N ILE A 274 15.62 3.96 -3.35
CA ILE A 274 15.96 2.76 -2.60
C ILE A 274 17.15 1.99 -3.20
N SER A 275 18.12 1.62 -2.35
CA SER A 275 19.18 0.65 -2.66
C SER A 275 19.28 -0.44 -1.61
N GLY A 276 19.73 -1.63 -2.05
CA GLY A 276 20.02 -2.75 -1.15
C GLY A 276 21.48 -2.79 -0.68
N ILE A 277 21.72 -3.45 0.45
CA ILE A 277 23.06 -3.77 0.95
C ILE A 277 23.71 -4.81 0.03
N GLU A 278 24.96 -4.59 -0.35
CA GLU A 278 25.67 -5.49 -1.27
C GLU A 278 25.72 -6.94 -0.76
N GLY A 279 25.27 -7.86 -1.61
CA GLY A 279 25.20 -9.30 -1.34
C GLY A 279 23.87 -9.77 -0.73
N THR A 280 22.88 -8.88 -0.59
CA THR A 280 21.51 -9.24 -0.14
C THR A 280 20.57 -9.56 -1.30
N ASP A 281 19.41 -10.15 -0.99
CA ASP A 281 18.37 -10.46 -1.98
C ASP A 281 17.79 -9.19 -2.60
N LEU A 282 17.57 -8.14 -1.78
CA LEU A 282 17.12 -6.84 -2.27
C LEU A 282 18.10 -6.23 -3.28
N ALA A 283 19.40 -6.21 -2.96
CA ALA A 283 20.42 -5.68 -3.88
C ALA A 283 20.49 -6.50 -5.18
N GLY A 284 20.42 -7.84 -5.08
CA GLY A 284 20.38 -8.72 -6.26
C GLY A 284 19.14 -8.48 -7.13
N THR A 285 17.98 -8.28 -6.51
CA THR A 285 16.71 -7.98 -7.20
C THR A 285 16.79 -6.66 -7.97
N ILE A 286 17.30 -5.58 -7.34
CA ILE A 286 17.49 -4.28 -8.00
C ILE A 286 18.50 -4.39 -9.16
N ALA A 287 19.61 -5.08 -8.95
CA ALA A 287 20.66 -5.26 -9.95
C ALA A 287 20.21 -6.11 -11.15
N ALA A 288 19.20 -6.96 -11.00
CA ALA A 288 18.68 -7.81 -12.07
C ALA A 288 17.79 -7.06 -13.08
N ILE A 289 17.23 -5.90 -12.70
CA ILE A 289 16.26 -5.17 -13.55
C ILE A 289 16.83 -4.86 -14.94
N PRO A 290 18.04 -4.31 -15.11
CA PRO A 290 18.56 -3.95 -16.44
C PRO A 290 18.79 -5.13 -17.39
N ASP A 291 18.90 -6.34 -16.84
CA ASP A 291 19.11 -7.58 -17.60
C ASP A 291 17.80 -8.26 -18.02
N LEU A 292 16.66 -7.80 -17.48
CA LEU A 292 15.35 -8.28 -17.90
C LEU A 292 15.07 -7.90 -19.35
N LYS A 293 14.17 -8.68 -19.96
CA LYS A 293 13.65 -8.43 -21.30
C LYS A 293 12.15 -8.25 -21.24
N THR A 294 11.64 -7.43 -22.15
CA THR A 294 10.21 -7.16 -22.26
C THR A 294 9.77 -7.08 -23.71
N SER A 295 8.55 -7.52 -23.98
CA SER A 295 7.86 -7.33 -25.28
C SER A 295 6.74 -6.28 -25.19
N TYR A 296 6.56 -5.63 -24.03
CA TYR A 296 5.35 -4.82 -23.78
C TYR A 296 5.62 -3.32 -23.66
N HIS A 297 6.85 -2.91 -23.34
CA HIS A 297 7.16 -1.49 -23.12
C HIS A 297 7.16 -0.63 -24.40
N THR A 298 7.15 -1.23 -25.59
CA THR A 298 6.96 -0.48 -26.85
C THR A 298 5.51 -0.40 -27.31
N ILE A 299 4.58 -1.06 -26.60
CA ILE A 299 3.16 -0.98 -26.94
C ILE A 299 2.70 0.45 -26.69
N PRO A 300 2.16 1.15 -27.70
CA PRO A 300 1.64 2.50 -27.53
C PRO A 300 0.52 2.56 -26.50
N GLU A 301 0.51 3.60 -25.68
CA GLU A 301 -0.61 3.93 -24.81
C GLU A 301 -1.85 4.23 -25.66
N THR A 302 -3.02 3.74 -25.23
CA THR A 302 -4.29 4.10 -25.88
C THR A 302 -4.64 5.57 -25.62
N LYS A 303 -5.20 6.29 -26.61
CA LYS A 303 -5.37 7.76 -26.51
C LYS A 303 -6.43 8.23 -25.52
N ASP A 304 -7.51 7.47 -25.32
CA ASP A 304 -8.59 7.78 -24.37
C ASP A 304 -8.59 6.76 -23.23
N PHE A 305 -7.45 6.68 -22.56
CA PHE A 305 -7.25 5.70 -21.49
C PHE A 305 -7.98 6.13 -20.22
N VAL A 306 -8.59 5.15 -19.56
CA VAL A 306 -8.92 5.20 -18.14
C VAL A 306 -7.68 4.85 -17.33
N ALA A 307 -6.94 3.82 -17.75
CA ALA A 307 -5.67 3.45 -17.14
C ALA A 307 -4.74 2.79 -18.15
N THR A 308 -3.44 2.98 -17.99
CA THR A 308 -2.40 2.26 -18.71
C THR A 308 -1.32 1.86 -17.71
N GLY A 309 -0.70 0.70 -17.92
CA GLY A 309 0.43 0.27 -17.11
C GLY A 309 1.36 -0.67 -17.83
N ARG A 310 2.64 -0.58 -17.49
CA ARG A 310 3.71 -1.49 -17.89
C ARG A 310 4.44 -1.95 -16.64
N MET A 311 4.66 -3.25 -16.54
CA MET A 311 5.25 -3.88 -15.37
C MET A 311 6.38 -4.79 -15.82
N LEU A 312 7.59 -4.57 -15.31
CA LEU A 312 8.74 -5.44 -15.49
C LEU A 312 9.50 -5.56 -14.17
N PHE A 313 9.25 -6.61 -13.41
CA PHE A 313 9.88 -6.81 -12.10
C PHE A 313 10.51 -8.20 -11.99
N PRO A 314 11.74 -8.32 -11.46
CA PRO A 314 12.29 -9.62 -11.11
C PRO A 314 11.60 -10.18 -9.86
N ILE A 315 11.46 -11.50 -9.80
CA ILE A 315 10.96 -12.22 -8.62
C ILE A 315 12.12 -13.05 -8.06
N SER A 316 12.62 -12.67 -6.89
CA SER A 316 13.64 -13.45 -6.19
C SER A 316 13.17 -14.86 -5.84
N ALA A 317 14.12 -15.78 -5.62
CA ALA A 317 13.79 -17.17 -5.26
C ALA A 317 12.95 -17.25 -3.97
N ALA A 318 13.28 -16.45 -2.96
CA ALA A 318 12.51 -16.37 -1.72
C ALA A 318 11.06 -15.90 -1.98
N ASN A 319 10.87 -14.90 -2.86
CA ASN A 319 9.54 -14.43 -3.25
C ASN A 319 8.77 -15.48 -4.07
N GLN A 320 9.44 -16.24 -4.94
CA GLN A 320 8.79 -17.34 -5.67
C GLN A 320 8.24 -18.41 -4.72
N GLU A 321 9.03 -18.83 -3.72
CA GLU A 321 8.58 -19.78 -2.70
C GLU A 321 7.40 -19.25 -1.88
N GLN A 322 7.45 -17.98 -1.49
CA GLN A 322 6.40 -17.32 -0.73
C GLN A 322 5.09 -17.18 -1.52
N ILE A 323 5.17 -16.76 -2.79
CA ILE A 323 3.99 -16.67 -3.66
C ILE A 323 3.40 -18.06 -3.90
N LYS A 324 4.25 -19.07 -4.14
CA LYS A 324 3.82 -20.47 -4.27
C LYS A 324 3.08 -20.96 -3.03
N ALA A 325 3.64 -20.76 -1.84
CA ALA A 325 2.99 -21.13 -0.59
C ALA A 325 1.62 -20.43 -0.41
N THR A 326 1.53 -19.17 -0.84
CA THR A 326 0.27 -18.41 -0.82
C THR A 326 -0.78 -18.99 -1.76
N ILE A 327 -0.40 -19.32 -3.00
CA ILE A 327 -1.29 -19.93 -4.00
C ILE A 327 -1.81 -21.28 -3.48
N GLN A 328 -0.92 -22.12 -2.93
CA GLN A 328 -1.28 -23.43 -2.38
C GLN A 328 -2.21 -23.33 -1.18
N ALA A 329 -1.95 -22.39 -0.27
CA ALA A 329 -2.81 -22.14 0.90
C ALA A 329 -4.19 -21.57 0.52
N TYR A 330 -4.30 -20.91 -0.64
CA TYR A 330 -5.58 -20.40 -1.13
C TYR A 330 -6.52 -21.49 -1.64
N GLN A 331 -6.00 -22.61 -2.16
CA GLN A 331 -6.81 -23.70 -2.70
C GLN A 331 -7.90 -24.24 -1.75
N PRO A 332 -7.60 -24.61 -0.48
CA PRO A 332 -8.63 -25.06 0.45
C PRO A 332 -9.61 -23.95 0.80
N VAL A 333 -9.15 -22.69 0.91
CA VAL A 333 -10.02 -21.53 1.16
C VAL A 333 -11.01 -21.33 0.02
N ALA A 334 -10.53 -21.42 -1.22
CA ALA A 334 -11.40 -21.31 -2.39
C ALA A 334 -12.43 -22.44 -2.43
N SER A 335 -12.03 -23.67 -2.07
CA SER A 335 -12.94 -24.82 -1.98
C SER A 335 -14.06 -24.59 -0.96
N ILE A 336 -13.73 -24.08 0.23
CA ILE A 336 -14.72 -23.74 1.28
C ILE A 336 -15.67 -22.64 0.81
N ARG A 337 -15.13 -21.62 0.14
CA ARG A 337 -15.94 -20.53 -0.41
C ARG A 337 -16.89 -21.01 -1.50
N ILE A 338 -16.46 -21.95 -2.34
CA ILE A 338 -17.30 -22.62 -3.34
C ILE A 338 -18.40 -23.43 -2.64
N ASP A 339 -18.08 -24.17 -1.59
CA ASP A 339 -19.06 -25.00 -0.87
C ASP A 339 -20.17 -24.17 -0.23
N ARG A 340 -19.85 -22.95 0.22
CA ARG A 340 -20.80 -21.98 0.77
C ARG A 340 -21.67 -21.28 -0.27
N LYS A 341 -21.43 -21.47 -1.58
CA LYS A 341 -22.32 -20.92 -2.63
C LYS A 341 -23.61 -21.74 -2.69
N GLU A 342 -24.70 -21.15 -2.27
CA GLU A 342 -26.04 -21.76 -2.28
C GLU A 342 -26.62 -21.84 -3.69
N ASP A 343 -26.16 -20.97 -4.59
CA ASP A 343 -26.60 -20.87 -5.97
C ASP A 343 -25.85 -21.80 -6.94
N LEU A 344 -24.97 -22.67 -6.42
CA LEU A 344 -24.30 -23.73 -7.17
C LEU A 344 -24.74 -25.11 -6.67
N ASN A 345 -25.05 -26.02 -7.59
CA ASN A 345 -25.28 -27.43 -7.26
C ASN A 345 -23.96 -28.21 -7.08
N ASP A 346 -24.02 -29.47 -6.62
CA ASP A 346 -22.83 -30.28 -6.32
C ASP A 346 -21.92 -30.50 -7.54
N LYS A 347 -22.50 -30.67 -8.74
CA LYS A 347 -21.73 -30.82 -9.98
C LYS A 347 -20.99 -29.53 -10.31
N GLN A 348 -21.66 -28.39 -10.19
CA GLN A 348 -21.09 -27.06 -10.42
C GLN A 348 -19.99 -26.72 -9.41
N LYS A 349 -20.20 -27.06 -8.12
CA LYS A 349 -19.19 -26.91 -7.08
C LYS A 349 -17.95 -27.76 -7.37
N LYS A 350 -18.14 -29.00 -7.82
CA LYS A 350 -17.03 -29.87 -8.25
C LYS A 350 -16.27 -29.26 -9.42
N ALA A 351 -16.96 -28.85 -10.48
CA ALA A 351 -16.32 -28.21 -11.64
C ALA A 351 -15.53 -26.96 -11.24
N ALA A 352 -16.06 -26.14 -10.33
CA ALA A 352 -15.36 -24.95 -9.85
C ALA A 352 -14.08 -25.29 -9.07
N LYS A 353 -14.12 -26.31 -8.21
CA LYS A 353 -12.93 -26.79 -7.49
C LYS A 353 -11.89 -27.37 -8.42
N ASP A 354 -12.32 -28.17 -9.41
CA ASP A 354 -11.44 -28.78 -10.39
C ASP A 354 -10.79 -27.71 -11.28
N ALA A 355 -11.52 -26.65 -11.67
CA ALA A 355 -10.97 -25.52 -12.42
C ALA A 355 -9.89 -24.77 -11.63
N ILE A 356 -10.10 -24.54 -10.32
CA ILE A 356 -9.09 -23.94 -9.45
C ILE A 356 -7.86 -24.85 -9.32
N ALA A 357 -8.07 -26.16 -9.15
CA ALA A 357 -6.99 -27.14 -9.08
C ALA A 357 -6.15 -27.19 -10.37
N LYS A 358 -6.76 -26.94 -11.54
CA LYS A 358 -6.04 -26.78 -12.81
C LYS A 358 -5.33 -25.45 -12.96
N LEU A 359 -5.89 -24.35 -12.44
CA LEU A 359 -5.28 -23.03 -12.53
C LEU A 359 -4.00 -22.91 -11.69
N ILE A 360 -3.95 -23.55 -10.52
CA ILE A 360 -2.81 -23.44 -9.59
C ILE A 360 -1.47 -23.85 -10.24
N PRO A 361 -1.33 -25.04 -10.86
CA PRO A 361 -0.10 -25.42 -11.54
C PRO A 361 0.36 -24.43 -12.63
N ILE A 362 -0.57 -23.81 -13.35
CA ILE A 362 -0.26 -22.80 -14.38
C ILE A 362 0.38 -21.57 -13.74
N LEU A 363 -0.19 -21.09 -12.63
CA LEU A 363 0.36 -19.97 -11.87
C LEU A 363 1.74 -20.32 -11.28
N GLU A 364 1.90 -21.51 -10.72
CA GLU A 364 3.18 -21.98 -10.18
C GLU A 364 4.27 -22.09 -11.26
N ASP A 365 3.93 -22.60 -12.44
CA ASP A 365 4.87 -22.69 -13.55
C ASP A 365 5.29 -21.31 -14.06
N GLY A 366 4.35 -20.35 -14.07
CA GLY A 366 4.64 -18.94 -14.36
C GLY A 366 5.69 -18.32 -13.44
N LEU A 367 5.70 -18.66 -12.14
CA LEU A 367 6.72 -18.15 -11.21
C LEU A 367 8.14 -18.54 -11.60
N THR A 368 8.31 -19.66 -12.30
CA THR A 368 9.63 -20.14 -12.74
C THR A 368 10.24 -19.28 -13.86
N LEU A 369 9.49 -18.32 -14.43
CA LEU A 369 10.04 -17.29 -15.31
C LEU A 369 10.96 -16.32 -14.58
N GLY A 370 10.89 -16.26 -13.24
CA GLY A 370 11.73 -15.39 -12.41
C GLY A 370 11.48 -13.89 -12.57
N SER A 371 10.44 -13.51 -13.31
CA SER A 371 10.03 -12.12 -13.52
C SER A 371 8.54 -12.02 -13.83
N ILE A 372 7.96 -10.85 -13.52
CA ILE A 372 6.66 -10.42 -14.02
C ILE A 372 6.93 -9.43 -15.14
N ASP A 373 6.47 -9.75 -16.35
CA ASP A 373 6.50 -8.86 -17.50
C ASP A 373 5.08 -8.82 -18.10
N GLY A 374 4.48 -7.63 -18.11
CA GLY A 374 3.10 -7.48 -18.55
C GLY A 374 2.66 -6.04 -18.75
N PHE A 375 1.45 -5.90 -19.27
CA PHE A 375 0.81 -4.61 -19.52
C PHE A 375 -0.69 -4.65 -19.26
N VAL A 376 -1.25 -3.46 -19.08
CA VAL A 376 -2.69 -3.20 -19.11
C VAL A 376 -2.94 -1.93 -19.92
N GLU A 377 -3.97 -1.99 -20.76
CA GLU A 377 -4.57 -0.85 -21.44
C GLU A 377 -6.06 -0.87 -21.13
N PHE A 378 -6.57 0.23 -20.61
CA PHE A 378 -7.96 0.38 -20.23
C PHE A 378 -8.48 1.67 -20.84
N ARG A 379 -9.52 1.61 -21.68
CA ARG A 379 -10.03 2.77 -22.43
C ARG A 379 -11.50 3.02 -22.17
N ARG A 380 -11.91 4.27 -22.31
CA ARG A 380 -13.33 4.63 -22.42
C ARG A 380 -13.85 4.19 -23.79
N ILE A 381 -15.15 3.90 -23.85
CA ILE A 381 -15.85 3.66 -25.11
C ILE A 381 -17.01 4.63 -25.27
N ASP A 382 -17.39 4.87 -26.51
CA ASP A 382 -18.48 5.78 -26.87
C ASP A 382 -19.83 5.24 -26.39
N GLN A 383 -20.40 5.90 -25.38
CA GLN A 383 -21.67 5.53 -24.76
C GLN A 383 -22.88 5.71 -25.68
N GLU A 384 -22.77 6.49 -26.77
CA GLU A 384 -23.86 6.58 -27.75
C GLU A 384 -24.00 5.28 -28.55
N LYS A 385 -23.01 4.38 -28.47
CA LYS A 385 -22.91 3.15 -29.26
C LYS A 385 -22.77 1.87 -28.44
N SER A 386 -22.79 1.93 -27.10
CA SER A 386 -22.54 0.77 -26.24
C SER A 386 -23.21 0.91 -24.88
N ASP A 387 -23.66 -0.22 -24.32
CA ASP A 387 -24.16 -0.31 -22.95
C ASP A 387 -23.01 -0.53 -21.93
N SER A 388 -21.77 -0.72 -22.41
CA SER A 388 -20.56 -0.76 -21.59
C SER A 388 -19.94 0.64 -21.47
N LEU A 389 -19.22 0.88 -20.37
CA LEU A 389 -18.52 2.16 -20.15
C LEU A 389 -17.08 2.12 -20.65
N HIS A 390 -16.49 0.92 -20.68
CA HIS A 390 -15.07 0.75 -20.91
C HIS A 390 -14.74 -0.59 -21.58
N ASP A 391 -13.57 -0.64 -22.22
CA ASP A 391 -12.91 -1.88 -22.65
C ASP A 391 -11.53 -1.94 -21.99
N MET A 392 -11.06 -3.14 -21.66
CA MET A 392 -9.69 -3.39 -21.18
C MET A 392 -9.02 -4.48 -22.02
N VAL A 393 -7.72 -4.33 -22.28
CA VAL A 393 -6.83 -5.41 -22.73
C VAL A 393 -5.63 -5.48 -21.78
N ALA A 394 -5.25 -6.69 -21.39
CA ALA A 394 -4.05 -6.93 -20.61
C ALA A 394 -3.32 -8.17 -21.13
N GLY A 395 -2.01 -8.22 -20.90
CA GLY A 395 -1.16 -9.32 -21.32
C GLY A 395 0.00 -9.53 -20.40
N MET A 396 0.46 -10.78 -20.32
CA MET A 396 1.66 -11.15 -19.59
C MET A 396 2.37 -12.33 -20.23
N ASN A 397 3.67 -12.41 -19.96
CA ASN A 397 4.42 -13.61 -20.29
C ASN A 397 3.91 -14.79 -19.45
N ALA A 398 3.88 -15.96 -20.08
CA ALA A 398 3.49 -17.21 -19.46
C ALA A 398 4.48 -18.30 -19.89
N LYS A 399 4.68 -19.30 -19.05
CA LYS A 399 5.51 -20.45 -19.42
C LYS A 399 4.72 -21.54 -20.13
N SER A 400 3.45 -21.68 -19.75
CA SER A 400 2.50 -22.64 -20.32
C SER A 400 1.18 -21.94 -20.62
N GLY A 401 1.22 -20.94 -21.52
CA GLY A 401 0.07 -20.05 -21.77
C GLY A 401 -1.15 -20.77 -22.34
N ARG A 402 -0.95 -21.87 -23.06
CA ARG A 402 -2.01 -22.73 -23.63
C ARG A 402 -2.83 -23.45 -22.57
N ASP A 403 -2.25 -23.76 -21.41
CA ASP A 403 -2.89 -24.58 -20.39
C ASP A 403 -4.16 -23.92 -19.81
N ILE A 404 -4.28 -22.59 -19.94
CA ILE A 404 -5.48 -21.86 -19.51
C ILE A 404 -6.74 -22.29 -20.28
N GLU A 405 -6.59 -22.85 -21.48
CA GLU A 405 -7.70 -23.38 -22.28
C GLU A 405 -8.50 -24.45 -21.55
N GLU A 406 -7.79 -25.29 -20.79
CA GLU A 406 -8.41 -26.32 -19.99
C GLU A 406 -9.26 -25.75 -18.85
N VAL A 407 -8.91 -24.56 -18.33
CA VAL A 407 -9.71 -23.85 -17.34
C VAL A 407 -10.93 -23.20 -18.01
N ILE A 408 -10.75 -22.58 -19.18
CA ILE A 408 -11.85 -21.95 -19.93
C ILE A 408 -12.92 -22.97 -20.31
N LYS A 409 -12.52 -24.17 -20.78
CA LYS A 409 -13.44 -25.27 -21.12
C LYS A 409 -14.34 -25.69 -19.97
N MET A 410 -13.91 -25.49 -18.72
CA MET A 410 -14.66 -25.87 -17.53
C MET A 410 -15.70 -24.83 -17.09
N LEU A 411 -15.62 -23.58 -17.57
CA LEU A 411 -16.52 -22.51 -17.14
C LEU A 411 -18.02 -22.83 -17.33
N PRO A 412 -18.46 -23.44 -18.45
CA PRO A 412 -19.87 -23.82 -18.62
C PRO A 412 -20.33 -24.89 -17.64
N GLU A 413 -19.42 -25.73 -17.14
CA GLU A 413 -19.74 -26.73 -16.12
C GLU A 413 -19.91 -26.12 -14.72
N ILE A 414 -19.30 -24.95 -14.49
CA ILE A 414 -19.45 -24.18 -13.25
C ILE A 414 -20.79 -23.46 -13.23
N ARG A 415 -21.17 -22.84 -14.36
CA ARG A 415 -22.50 -22.26 -14.56
C ARG A 415 -22.91 -22.38 -16.01
N ASP A 416 -24.12 -22.88 -16.22
CA ASP A 416 -24.68 -23.04 -17.57
C ASP A 416 -24.84 -21.69 -18.30
N THR A 417 -24.91 -20.58 -17.55
CA THR A 417 -24.96 -19.20 -18.07
C THR A 417 -23.60 -18.68 -18.54
N TYR A 418 -22.51 -19.39 -18.25
CA TYR A 418 -21.18 -19.05 -18.76
C TYR A 418 -20.99 -19.71 -20.11
N LYS A 419 -21.31 -18.97 -21.18
CA LYS A 419 -21.15 -19.46 -22.54
C LYS A 419 -19.70 -19.31 -22.96
N THR A 420 -19.07 -20.40 -23.37
CA THR A 420 -17.70 -20.37 -23.91
C THR A 420 -17.69 -20.73 -25.39
N LYS A 421 -16.71 -20.18 -26.12
CA LYS A 421 -16.34 -20.61 -27.46
C LYS A 421 -14.84 -20.77 -27.50
N MET A 422 -14.38 -21.98 -27.79
CA MET A 422 -12.95 -22.27 -27.93
C MET A 422 -12.52 -22.08 -29.39
N ASP A 423 -11.27 -21.71 -29.61
CA ASP A 423 -10.62 -21.67 -30.92
C ASP A 423 -11.42 -20.89 -31.99
N THR A 424 -11.97 -19.74 -31.59
CA THR A 424 -12.79 -18.87 -32.45
C THR A 424 -12.00 -18.22 -33.58
N ALA A 425 -10.68 -18.09 -33.41
CA ALA A 425 -9.74 -17.62 -34.43
C ALA A 425 -8.31 -18.08 -34.09
N THR A 426 -7.43 -18.00 -35.08
CA THR A 426 -5.99 -18.19 -34.93
C THR A 426 -5.27 -17.06 -35.65
N VAL A 427 -4.38 -16.36 -34.94
CA VAL A 427 -3.54 -15.28 -35.51
C VAL A 427 -2.10 -15.54 -35.09
N GLY A 428 -1.25 -15.92 -36.05
CA GLY A 428 0.09 -16.43 -35.73
C GLY A 428 0.00 -17.65 -34.84
N ASP A 429 0.73 -17.64 -33.71
CA ASP A 429 0.73 -18.72 -32.72
C ASP A 429 -0.36 -18.55 -31.63
N PHE A 430 -1.21 -17.53 -31.73
CA PHE A 430 -2.27 -17.27 -30.76
C PHE A 430 -3.58 -17.92 -31.16
N HIS A 431 -4.23 -18.59 -30.20
CA HIS A 431 -5.62 -19.04 -30.36
C HIS A 431 -6.55 -18.21 -29.51
N PHE A 432 -7.71 -17.87 -30.09
CA PHE A 432 -8.68 -16.98 -29.49
C PHE A 432 -9.85 -17.76 -28.91
N HIS A 433 -10.14 -17.51 -27.65
CA HIS A 433 -11.23 -18.07 -26.89
C HIS A 433 -12.14 -16.96 -26.41
N GLU A 434 -13.43 -17.26 -26.24
CA GLU A 434 -14.41 -16.31 -25.76
C GLU A 434 -15.16 -16.93 -24.60
N PHE A 435 -15.50 -16.12 -23.60
CA PHE A 435 -16.59 -16.46 -22.70
C PHE A 435 -17.40 -15.24 -22.30
N VAL A 436 -18.67 -15.45 -22.01
CA VAL A 436 -19.61 -14.37 -21.67
C VAL A 436 -20.24 -14.69 -20.32
N LEU A 437 -20.23 -13.69 -19.43
CA LEU A 437 -20.99 -13.71 -18.20
C LEU A 437 -22.34 -13.02 -18.47
N GLU A 438 -23.38 -13.80 -18.75
CA GLU A 438 -24.73 -13.25 -18.99
C GLU A 438 -25.41 -12.86 -17.68
N ASP A 439 -25.41 -13.79 -16.72
CA ASP A 439 -25.94 -13.61 -15.36
C ASP A 439 -24.82 -13.68 -14.32
N ASN A 440 -25.11 -13.19 -13.12
CA ASN A 440 -24.16 -13.19 -11.98
C ASN A 440 -22.85 -12.44 -12.27
N VAL A 441 -22.87 -11.45 -13.17
CA VAL A 441 -21.74 -10.55 -13.40
C VAL A 441 -21.36 -9.88 -12.07
N PRO A 442 -20.10 -10.01 -11.60
CA PRO A 442 -19.67 -9.34 -10.38
C PRO A 442 -19.98 -7.84 -10.42
N PRO A 443 -20.51 -7.23 -9.35
CA PRO A 443 -20.96 -5.83 -9.40
C PRO A 443 -19.91 -4.84 -9.89
N MET A 444 -18.64 -5.06 -9.53
CA MET A 444 -17.51 -4.27 -10.00
C MET A 444 -17.31 -4.39 -11.53
N PHE A 445 -17.40 -5.61 -12.08
CA PHE A 445 -17.29 -5.82 -13.53
C PHE A 445 -18.50 -5.24 -14.25
N LYS A 446 -19.71 -5.41 -13.72
CA LYS A 446 -20.90 -4.79 -14.28
C LYS A 446 -20.79 -3.26 -14.32
N SER A 447 -20.22 -2.66 -13.28
CA SER A 447 -20.01 -1.21 -13.21
C SER A 447 -18.96 -0.68 -14.19
N LEU A 448 -18.03 -1.51 -14.67
CA LEU A 448 -16.96 -1.08 -15.57
C LEU A 448 -17.23 -1.47 -17.02
N PHE A 449 -17.75 -2.68 -17.24
CA PHE A 449 -17.80 -3.34 -18.55
C PHE A 449 -19.23 -3.70 -18.99
N GLY A 450 -20.24 -3.36 -18.20
CA GLY A 450 -21.64 -3.67 -18.51
C GLY A 450 -22.04 -5.12 -18.22
N SER A 451 -23.27 -5.46 -18.65
CA SER A 451 -23.87 -6.79 -18.53
C SER A 451 -24.73 -7.05 -19.79
N PRO A 452 -24.49 -8.12 -20.56
CA PRO A 452 -23.51 -9.19 -20.34
C PRO A 452 -22.05 -8.69 -20.38
N CYS A 453 -21.18 -9.35 -19.63
CA CYS A 453 -19.74 -9.01 -19.61
C CYS A 453 -18.97 -10.00 -20.50
N HIS A 454 -18.38 -9.46 -21.57
CA HIS A 454 -17.66 -10.23 -22.59
C HIS A 454 -16.18 -10.33 -22.24
N PHE A 455 -15.65 -11.55 -22.34
CA PHE A 455 -14.24 -11.86 -22.18
C PHE A 455 -13.72 -12.51 -23.45
N HIS A 456 -12.57 -12.02 -23.93
CA HIS A 456 -11.82 -12.67 -25.01
C HIS A 456 -10.42 -12.95 -24.52
N ILE A 457 -9.89 -14.14 -24.80
CA ILE A 457 -8.58 -14.60 -24.35
C ILE A 457 -7.81 -15.06 -25.57
N ALA A 458 -6.57 -14.60 -25.71
CA ALA A 458 -5.63 -15.07 -26.71
C ALA A 458 -4.46 -15.79 -26.02
N THR A 459 -4.24 -17.05 -26.40
CA THR A 459 -3.24 -17.93 -25.77
C THR A 459 -2.19 -18.37 -26.77
N SER A 460 -0.92 -18.28 -26.39
CA SER A 460 0.20 -18.93 -27.07
C SER A 460 1.00 -19.77 -26.07
N GLU A 461 2.05 -20.44 -26.53
CA GLU A 461 2.96 -21.15 -25.63
C GLU A 461 3.59 -20.21 -24.57
N LYS A 462 3.88 -18.97 -24.95
CA LYS A 462 4.69 -18.04 -24.14
C LYS A 462 3.94 -16.86 -23.54
N MET A 463 2.67 -16.68 -23.89
CA MET A 463 1.91 -15.49 -23.50
C MET A 463 0.43 -15.81 -23.31
N VAL A 464 -0.19 -15.08 -22.40
CA VAL A 464 -1.65 -14.99 -22.27
C VAL A 464 -2.03 -13.52 -22.34
N LEU A 465 -2.87 -13.19 -23.31
CA LEU A 465 -3.54 -11.90 -23.40
C LEU A 465 -5.03 -12.11 -23.16
N PHE A 466 -5.67 -11.15 -22.54
CA PHE A 466 -7.12 -11.15 -22.40
C PHE A 466 -7.68 -9.75 -22.54
N SER A 467 -8.96 -9.68 -22.86
CA SER A 467 -9.70 -8.44 -22.97
C SER A 467 -11.09 -8.59 -22.39
N ILE A 468 -11.64 -7.48 -21.88
CA ILE A 468 -12.95 -7.41 -21.25
C ILE A 468 -13.70 -6.20 -21.82
N GLY A 469 -14.98 -6.38 -22.16
CA GLY A 469 -15.86 -5.31 -22.65
C GLY A 469 -16.53 -5.66 -23.98
N GLU A 470 -17.63 -4.97 -24.30
CA GLU A 470 -18.47 -5.26 -25.47
C GLU A 470 -17.70 -5.20 -26.81
N ASN A 471 -16.76 -4.25 -26.93
CA ASN A 471 -16.00 -4.00 -28.17
C ASN A 471 -14.53 -4.42 -28.04
N SER A 472 -14.24 -5.31 -27.09
CA SER A 472 -12.86 -5.65 -26.72
C SER A 472 -12.19 -6.69 -27.64
N LYS A 473 -12.96 -7.52 -28.36
CA LYS A 473 -12.40 -8.55 -29.27
C LYS A 473 -11.51 -7.98 -30.39
N PRO A 474 -11.98 -7.03 -31.23
CA PRO A 474 -11.13 -6.49 -32.29
C PRO A 474 -9.87 -5.85 -31.72
N TRP A 475 -9.98 -5.25 -30.53
CA TRP A 475 -8.84 -4.64 -29.85
C TRP A 475 -7.83 -5.67 -29.34
N LEU A 476 -8.29 -6.84 -28.87
CA LEU A 476 -7.41 -7.95 -28.54
C LEU A 476 -6.68 -8.48 -29.79
N GLU A 477 -7.37 -8.61 -30.93
CA GLU A 477 -6.76 -9.02 -32.20
C GLU A 477 -5.66 -8.03 -32.64
N GLU A 478 -5.92 -6.73 -32.55
CA GLU A 478 -4.93 -5.67 -32.80
C GLU A 478 -3.72 -5.77 -31.85
N MET A 479 -3.96 -6.02 -30.56
CA MET A 479 -2.90 -6.14 -29.56
C MET A 479 -2.06 -7.41 -29.76
N VAL A 480 -2.67 -8.52 -30.18
CA VAL A 480 -1.95 -9.74 -30.56
C VAL A 480 -1.06 -9.48 -31.76
N ASP A 481 -1.55 -8.79 -32.79
CA ASP A 481 -0.76 -8.42 -33.97
C ASP A 481 0.44 -7.53 -33.58
N LEU A 482 0.21 -6.56 -32.71
CA LEU A 482 1.25 -5.65 -32.21
C LEU A 482 2.32 -6.39 -31.38
N VAL A 483 1.91 -7.21 -30.42
CA VAL A 483 2.83 -7.98 -29.57
C VAL A 483 3.62 -9.00 -30.39
N SER A 484 2.97 -9.69 -31.33
CA SER A 484 3.63 -10.67 -32.21
C SER A 484 4.71 -10.05 -33.10
N LYS A 485 4.59 -8.76 -33.42
CA LYS A 485 5.58 -8.00 -34.21
C LYS A 485 6.64 -7.33 -33.35
N THR A 486 6.40 -7.20 -32.04
CA THR A 486 7.33 -6.59 -31.12
C THR A 486 8.46 -7.57 -30.81
N LYS A 487 9.69 -7.12 -30.97
CA LYS A 487 10.86 -7.91 -30.56
C LYS A 487 11.12 -7.67 -29.08
N GLU A 488 11.49 -8.73 -28.37
CA GLU A 488 12.05 -8.59 -27.03
C GLU A 488 13.19 -7.57 -27.03
N GLN A 489 13.09 -6.61 -26.13
CA GLN A 489 14.10 -5.60 -25.88
C GLN A 489 14.59 -5.68 -24.45
N LYS A 490 15.76 -5.11 -24.18
CA LYS A 490 16.23 -4.92 -22.80
C LYS A 490 15.23 -4.06 -22.03
N ALA A 491 15.21 -4.26 -20.71
CA ALA A 491 14.47 -3.41 -19.80
C ALA A 491 14.74 -1.93 -20.11
N PRO A 492 13.70 -1.10 -20.30
CA PRO A 492 13.88 0.34 -20.34
C PRO A 492 14.30 0.87 -18.97
N GLU A 493 14.78 2.12 -18.93
CA GLU A 493 15.10 2.80 -17.67
C GLU A 493 13.90 2.78 -16.72
N ASN A 494 12.70 3.09 -17.23
CA ASN A 494 11.43 2.99 -16.51
C ASN A 494 10.86 1.56 -16.61
N PHE A 495 11.14 0.72 -15.62
CA PHE A 495 10.70 -0.67 -15.59
C PHE A 495 9.27 -0.84 -15.04
N PHE A 496 8.73 0.20 -14.40
CA PHE A 496 7.33 0.26 -14.01
C PHE A 496 6.73 1.61 -14.36
N THR A 497 5.57 1.56 -15.00
CA THR A 497 4.76 2.74 -15.26
C THR A 497 3.30 2.41 -14.99
N PHE A 498 2.59 3.31 -14.34
CA PHE A 498 1.14 3.23 -14.20
C PHE A 498 0.57 4.64 -14.27
N LYS A 499 -0.49 4.82 -15.06
CA LYS A 499 -1.21 6.08 -15.16
C LYS A 499 -2.70 5.79 -15.23
N GLY A 500 -3.52 6.62 -14.60
CA GLY A 500 -4.95 6.47 -14.80
C GLY A 500 -5.82 7.36 -13.93
N HIS A 501 -7.09 7.39 -14.31
CA HIS A 501 -8.18 8.03 -13.62
C HIS A 501 -8.78 7.06 -12.60
N PHE A 502 -8.78 7.44 -11.33
CA PHE A 502 -9.24 6.55 -10.25
C PHE A 502 -10.77 6.50 -10.11
N GLY A 503 -11.50 7.49 -10.61
CA GLY A 503 -12.95 7.64 -10.47
C GLY A 503 -13.76 6.46 -11.00
N PRO A 504 -13.49 5.92 -12.20
CA PRO A 504 -14.14 4.69 -12.66
C PRO A 504 -13.98 3.52 -11.69
N PHE A 505 -12.78 3.34 -11.11
CA PHE A 505 -12.52 2.29 -10.13
C PHE A 505 -13.19 2.55 -8.77
N ALA A 506 -13.24 3.81 -8.34
CA ALA A 506 -13.97 4.24 -7.14
C ALA A 506 -15.47 3.92 -7.26
N LYS A 507 -16.08 4.24 -8.41
CA LYS A 507 -17.47 3.89 -8.74
C LYS A 507 -17.66 2.37 -8.75
N ALA A 508 -16.74 1.61 -9.34
CA ALA A 508 -16.83 0.16 -9.37
C ALA A 508 -16.68 -0.49 -7.97
N LEU A 509 -15.84 0.09 -7.10
CA LEU A 509 -15.70 -0.34 -5.71
C LEU A 509 -17.00 -0.13 -4.92
N SER A 510 -17.73 0.95 -5.21
CA SER A 510 -19.02 1.27 -4.59
C SER A 510 -20.13 0.26 -4.89
N ALA A 511 -20.05 -0.39 -6.05
CA ALA A 511 -21.04 -1.38 -6.47
C ALA A 511 -20.95 -2.69 -5.67
N ARG A 512 -19.87 -2.91 -4.88
CA ARG A 512 -19.74 -4.10 -4.03
C ARG A 512 -20.81 -4.11 -2.93
N ASN A 513 -21.24 -5.31 -2.53
CA ASN A 513 -22.29 -5.50 -1.52
C ASN A 513 -21.98 -4.70 -0.24
N PRO A 514 -22.92 -3.85 0.23
CA PRO A 514 -22.69 -2.89 1.32
C PRO A 514 -22.38 -3.52 2.69
N GLY A 515 -22.59 -4.83 2.87
CA GLY A 515 -22.32 -5.56 4.12
C GLY A 515 -20.86 -5.97 4.36
N GLU A 516 -19.93 -5.69 3.44
CA GLU A 516 -18.51 -6.04 3.61
C GLU A 516 -17.71 -4.92 4.33
N ASN A 517 -16.57 -5.28 4.93
CA ASN A 517 -15.62 -4.40 5.64
C ASN A 517 -15.38 -3.04 4.92
N PHE A 518 -15.03 -1.99 5.67
CA PHE A 518 -14.63 -0.66 5.17
C PHE A 518 -15.75 0.23 4.58
N VAL A 519 -16.96 0.17 5.16
CA VAL A 519 -18.12 0.98 4.72
C VAL A 519 -17.80 2.48 4.66
N GLU A 520 -17.20 3.05 5.71
CA GLU A 520 -16.91 4.49 5.77
C GLU A 520 -15.82 4.91 4.77
N LEU A 521 -14.78 4.09 4.59
CA LEU A 521 -13.77 4.32 3.54
C LEU A 521 -14.40 4.28 2.15
N ARG A 522 -15.34 3.36 1.89
CA ARG A 522 -16.06 3.33 0.60
C ARG A 522 -16.87 4.60 0.36
N LYS A 523 -17.59 5.10 1.37
CA LYS A 523 -18.33 6.37 1.27
C LYS A 523 -17.40 7.53 0.95
N ALA A 524 -16.26 7.61 1.64
CA ALA A 524 -15.26 8.65 1.41
C ALA A 524 -14.69 8.58 -0.02
N ILE A 525 -14.38 7.38 -0.52
CA ILE A 525 -13.91 7.15 -1.89
C ILE A 525 -14.97 7.63 -2.90
N ILE A 526 -16.24 7.26 -2.73
CA ILE A 526 -17.33 7.67 -3.63
C ILE A 526 -17.50 9.19 -3.64
N GLU A 527 -17.42 9.82 -2.48
CA GLU A 527 -17.54 11.27 -2.37
C GLU A 527 -16.37 11.99 -3.06
N ALA A 528 -15.14 11.54 -2.77
CA ALA A 528 -13.91 12.12 -3.28
C ALA A 528 -13.84 12.09 -4.82
N PHE A 529 -14.32 11.01 -5.41
CA PHE A 529 -14.29 10.75 -6.86
C PHE A 529 -15.68 10.75 -7.49
N SER A 530 -16.61 11.52 -6.93
CA SER A 530 -17.95 11.68 -7.50
C SER A 530 -17.91 12.36 -8.86
N GLU A 531 -18.94 12.16 -9.69
CA GLU A 531 -19.02 12.65 -11.07
C GLU A 531 -18.94 14.19 -11.21
N LYS A 532 -19.05 14.94 -10.11
CA LYS A 532 -18.80 16.40 -10.07
C LYS A 532 -17.32 16.78 -10.22
N TYR A 533 -16.41 15.82 -10.06
CA TYR A 533 -14.97 16.03 -10.09
C TYR A 533 -14.33 15.23 -11.23
N THR A 534 -13.35 15.83 -11.88
CA THR A 534 -12.61 15.22 -13.00
C THR A 534 -11.10 15.15 -12.73
N ASP A 535 -10.71 15.42 -11.49
CA ASP A 535 -9.35 15.65 -11.06
C ASP A 535 -8.80 14.43 -10.29
N ASP A 536 -8.95 13.26 -10.90
CA ASP A 536 -8.75 11.93 -10.32
C ASP A 536 -7.55 11.16 -10.89
N PHE A 537 -6.64 11.86 -11.58
CA PHE A 537 -5.49 11.24 -12.21
C PHE A 537 -4.40 10.88 -11.20
N ILE A 538 -3.79 9.71 -11.41
CA ILE A 538 -2.62 9.22 -10.68
C ILE A 538 -1.58 8.78 -11.71
N GLU A 539 -0.32 9.10 -11.42
CA GLU A 539 0.83 8.73 -12.23
C GLU A 539 1.92 8.15 -11.36
N ILE A 540 2.46 6.99 -11.74
CA ILE A 540 3.56 6.31 -11.05
C ILE A 540 4.61 5.92 -12.08
N TYR A 541 5.86 6.24 -11.78
CA TYR A 541 7.02 5.79 -12.54
C TYR A 541 8.10 5.31 -11.60
N ASP A 542 8.57 4.08 -11.80
CA ASP A 542 9.79 3.60 -11.17
C ASP A 542 10.83 3.31 -12.24
N LYS A 543 12.04 3.78 -11.96
CA LYS A 543 13.19 3.59 -12.82
C LYS A 543 14.38 3.04 -12.07
N GLN A 544 15.21 2.27 -12.76
CA GLN A 544 16.47 1.79 -12.21
C GLN A 544 17.60 2.67 -12.74
N ALA A 545 18.36 3.29 -11.83
CA ALA A 545 19.50 4.13 -12.16
C ALA A 545 20.53 4.03 -11.03
N ASP A 546 21.82 3.98 -11.38
CA ASP A 546 22.93 4.03 -10.42
C ASP A 546 22.90 2.97 -9.30
N GLY A 547 22.26 1.82 -9.54
CA GLY A 547 22.11 0.76 -8.54
C GLY A 547 20.96 0.97 -7.55
N GLU A 548 20.10 1.95 -7.83
CA GLU A 548 18.92 2.32 -7.05
C GLU A 548 17.65 2.17 -7.87
N ILE A 549 16.52 2.01 -7.18
CA ILE A 549 15.21 2.30 -7.75
C ILE A 549 14.85 3.73 -7.35
N GLN A 550 14.49 4.53 -8.34
CA GLN A 550 14.00 5.89 -8.19
C GLN A 550 12.53 5.93 -8.64
N GLY A 551 11.63 6.22 -7.71
CA GLY A 551 10.19 6.24 -7.91
C GLY A 551 9.62 7.66 -7.83
N THR A 552 8.58 7.93 -8.61
CA THR A 552 7.78 9.14 -8.52
C THR A 552 6.31 8.79 -8.55
N LEU A 553 5.53 9.49 -7.72
CA LEU A 553 4.07 9.40 -7.65
C LEU A 553 3.52 10.82 -7.80
N THR A 554 2.70 11.06 -8.82
CA THR A 554 1.94 12.32 -8.94
C THR A 554 0.46 12.02 -8.79
N VAL A 555 -0.23 12.82 -7.98
CA VAL A 555 -1.67 12.67 -7.76
C VAL A 555 -2.37 14.00 -7.96
N GLU A 556 -3.50 13.97 -8.65
CA GLU A 556 -4.40 15.10 -8.75
C GLU A 556 -5.24 15.29 -7.47
N PRO A 557 -5.94 16.44 -7.32
CA PRO A 557 -6.65 16.79 -6.10
C PRO A 557 -7.71 15.81 -5.63
N GLY A 558 -8.23 14.92 -6.47
CA GLY A 558 -9.20 13.89 -6.08
C GLY A 558 -8.68 12.97 -4.98
N LEU A 559 -7.39 12.59 -5.01
CA LEU A 559 -6.80 11.81 -3.93
C LEU A 559 -6.55 12.64 -2.66
N LEU A 560 -6.12 13.89 -2.82
CA LEU A 560 -5.96 14.84 -1.70
C LEU A 560 -7.31 15.18 -1.04
N ARG A 561 -8.39 15.21 -1.82
CA ARG A 561 -9.77 15.36 -1.34
C ARG A 561 -10.19 14.14 -0.52
N LEU A 562 -9.87 12.92 -0.99
CA LEU A 562 -10.13 11.71 -0.21
C LEU A 562 -9.46 11.79 1.16
N LEU A 563 -8.20 12.22 1.21
CA LEU A 563 -7.50 12.49 2.46
C LEU A 563 -8.24 13.47 3.36
N GLY A 564 -8.62 14.63 2.82
CA GLY A 564 -9.38 15.63 3.56
C GLY A 564 -10.69 15.10 4.13
N ILE A 565 -11.42 14.27 3.37
CA ILE A 565 -12.66 13.62 3.85
C ILE A 565 -12.36 12.65 4.98
N LEU A 566 -11.30 11.84 4.87
CA LEU A 566 -10.92 10.88 5.91
C LEU A 566 -10.49 11.58 7.21
N VAL A 567 -9.70 12.65 7.12
CA VAL A 567 -9.31 13.48 8.26
C VAL A 567 -10.55 14.12 8.91
N ALA A 568 -11.44 14.71 8.11
CA ALA A 568 -12.68 15.32 8.61
C ALA A 568 -13.59 14.31 9.31
N ASN A 569 -13.81 13.13 8.70
CA ASN A 569 -14.66 12.10 9.29
C ASN A 569 -14.06 11.56 10.59
N PHE A 570 -12.74 11.38 10.64
CA PHE A 570 -12.07 11.00 11.88
C PHE A 570 -12.27 12.05 12.96
N ALA A 571 -12.04 13.33 12.64
CA ALA A 571 -12.23 14.41 13.60
C ALA A 571 -13.69 14.47 14.07
N ASP A 572 -14.66 14.35 13.16
CA ASP A 572 -16.07 14.44 13.53
C ASP A 572 -16.52 13.29 14.46
N GLU A 573 -15.98 12.09 14.26
CA GLU A 573 -16.29 10.91 15.06
C GLU A 573 -15.60 10.87 16.43
N ASN A 574 -14.41 11.48 16.56
CA ASN A 574 -13.51 11.21 17.70
C ASN A 574 -13.09 12.46 18.49
N LEU A 575 -13.29 13.65 17.94
CA LEU A 575 -12.95 14.94 18.54
C LEU A 575 -14.23 15.78 18.70
#